data_AF-A0A536SWI3-F1
#
_entry.id   AF-A0A536SWI3-F1
#
_cell.length_a   1.000
_cell.length_b   1.000
_cell.length_c   1.000
_cell.angle_alpha   90.00
_cell.angle_beta   90.00
_cell.angle_gamma   90.00
#
_symmetry.space_group_name_H-M   'P 1'
#
loop_
_entity.id
_entity.type
_entity.pdbx_description
1 polymer ?
#
loop_
_entity_poly.entity_id
_entity_poly.type
_entity_poly.pdbx_seq_one_letter_code
_entity_poly.pdbx_strand_id
1 'polypeptide(L)'
;MAKLAHTLFWIYTAALIGVGAAGVFSAEWELTRLYDLKLTGLEDMLRASVLNQYRFLKGVEFAFGMYCLVCRDDIFRVLRFNRVFLIGVFAGAGARVFSIFVDGVPHWAFLVFVAIELAAGVCVLWVTRNKLVAS
;
A
#
# COMPACT_ATOMS: atom_id res chain seq x y z
N MET A 1 -18.80 -10.63 -8.11
CA MET A 1 -17.47 -10.98 -7.55
C MET A 1 -16.31 -10.59 -8.47
N ALA A 2 -16.17 -11.13 -9.69
CA ALA A 2 -15.02 -10.79 -10.55
C ALA A 2 -14.89 -9.30 -10.90
N LYS A 3 -16.00 -8.62 -11.23
CA LYS A 3 -16.02 -7.16 -11.48
C LYS A 3 -15.60 -6.37 -10.23
N LEU A 4 -16.13 -6.73 -9.07
CA LEU A 4 -15.77 -6.10 -7.79
C LEU A 4 -14.28 -6.25 -7.47
N ALA A 5 -13.71 -7.44 -7.69
CA ALA A 5 -12.29 -7.67 -7.50
C ALA A 5 -11.43 -6.79 -8.41
N HIS A 6 -11.82 -6.63 -9.69
CA HIS A 6 -11.12 -5.72 -10.61
C HIS A 6 -11.26 -4.26 -10.19
N THR A 7 -12.45 -3.82 -9.77
CA THR A 7 -12.67 -2.46 -9.29
C THR A 7 -11.81 -2.17 -8.06
N LEU A 8 -11.83 -3.04 -7.05
CA LEU A 8 -11.03 -2.88 -5.84
C LEU A 8 -9.54 -2.93 -6.12
N PHE A 9 -9.11 -3.82 -7.01
CA PHE A 9 -7.72 -3.89 -7.48
C PHE A 9 -7.26 -2.57 -8.10
N TRP A 10 -8.08 -1.96 -8.96
CA TRP A 10 -7.75 -0.67 -9.58
C TRP A 10 -7.76 0.48 -8.58
N ILE A 11 -8.71 0.52 -7.66
CA ILE A 11 -8.73 1.51 -6.58
C ILE A 11 -7.46 1.40 -5.73
N TYR A 12 -7.10 0.18 -5.33
CA TYR A 12 -5.89 -0.09 -4.55
C TYR A 12 -4.62 0.29 -5.33
N THR A 13 -4.53 -0.08 -6.61
CA THR A 13 -3.39 0.26 -7.48
C THR A 13 -3.25 1.76 -7.65
N ALA A 14 -4.35 2.47 -7.92
CA ALA A 14 -4.35 3.93 -8.04
C ALA A 14 -3.97 4.61 -6.72
N ALA A 15 -4.42 4.07 -5.59
CA ALA A 15 -4.03 4.56 -4.27
C ALA A 15 -2.52 4.40 -4.04
N LEU A 16 -1.94 3.22 -4.27
CA LEU A 16 -0.50 2.99 -4.10
C LEU A 16 0.35 3.93 -4.97
N ILE A 17 -0.05 4.11 -6.23
CA ILE A 17 0.66 5.01 -7.15
C ILE A 17 0.50 6.46 -6.72
N GLY A 18 -0.73 6.90 -6.45
CA GLY A 18 -1.02 8.29 -6.09
C GLY A 18 -0.38 8.69 -4.76
N VAL A 19 -0.63 7.91 -3.71
CA VAL A 19 -0.12 8.15 -2.35
C VAL A 19 1.40 7.91 -2.28
N GLY A 20 1.92 6.89 -2.96
CA GLY A 20 3.35 6.64 -3.04
C GLY A 20 4.10 7.76 -3.75
N ALA A 21 3.62 8.19 -4.92
CA ALA A 21 4.23 9.31 -5.65
C ALA A 21 4.13 10.61 -4.85
N ALA A 22 2.96 10.92 -4.29
CA ALA A 22 2.77 12.10 -3.45
C ALA A 22 3.73 12.08 -2.26
N GLY A 23 3.90 10.95 -1.57
CA GLY A 23 4.79 10.85 -0.42
C GLY A 23 6.28 10.96 -0.77
N VAL A 24 6.69 10.57 -1.98
CA VAL A 24 8.06 10.80 -2.46
C VAL A 24 8.32 12.30 -2.67
N PHE A 25 7.43 12.99 -3.38
CA PHE A 25 7.65 14.38 -3.79
C PHE A 25 7.22 15.41 -2.73
N SER A 26 6.29 15.06 -1.84
CA SER A 26 5.70 15.96 -0.83
C SER A 26 5.76 15.42 0.60
N ALA A 27 6.76 14.59 0.92
CA ALA A 27 6.98 13.97 2.23
C ALA A 27 6.78 14.91 3.43
N GLU A 28 7.39 16.09 3.39
CA GLU A 28 7.30 17.08 4.49
C GLU A 28 5.86 17.55 4.70
N TRP A 29 5.15 17.85 3.61
CA TRP A 29 3.75 18.26 3.68
C TRP A 29 2.87 17.12 4.23
N GLU A 30 3.07 15.89 3.76
CA GLU A 30 2.28 14.74 4.18
C GLU A 30 2.48 14.44 5.68
N LEU A 31 3.74 14.39 6.14
CA LEU A 31 4.08 14.16 7.54
C LEU A 31 3.50 15.23 8.46
N THR A 32 3.61 16.51 8.10
CA THR A 32 3.12 17.59 8.97
C THR A 32 1.59 17.75 8.90
N ARG A 33 0.94 17.48 7.77
CA ARG A 33 -0.52 17.69 7.63
C ARG A 33 -1.38 16.47 7.90
N LEU A 34 -0.94 15.29 7.48
CA LEU A 34 -1.71 14.04 7.66
C LEU A 34 -1.33 13.30 8.94
N TYR A 35 -0.06 13.38 9.34
CA TYR A 35 0.46 12.67 10.52
C TYR A 35 0.73 13.59 11.72
N ASP A 36 0.43 14.90 11.59
CA ASP A 36 0.66 15.93 12.61
C ASP A 36 2.08 15.93 13.18
N LEU A 37 3.07 15.49 12.38
CA LEU A 37 4.46 15.41 12.79
C LEU A 37 5.11 16.78 12.64
N LYS A 38 5.39 17.41 13.79
CA LYS A 38 6.14 18.68 13.85
C LYS A 38 7.61 18.44 13.52
N LEU A 39 7.98 18.72 12.28
CA LEU A 39 9.38 18.67 11.82
C LEU A 39 10.17 19.92 12.24
N THR A 40 9.48 21.00 12.61
CA THR A 40 10.07 22.23 13.13
C THR A 40 10.65 22.00 14.52
N GLY A 41 11.93 22.26 14.70
CA GLY A 41 12.64 22.07 15.98
C GLY A 41 13.37 20.74 16.11
N LEU A 42 13.27 19.85 15.12
CA LEU A 42 14.18 18.71 15.00
C LEU A 42 15.58 19.19 14.58
N GLU A 43 16.61 18.53 15.07
CA GLU A 43 17.97 18.68 14.56
C GLU A 43 18.01 18.35 13.07
N ASP A 44 18.79 19.09 12.29
CA ASP A 44 18.82 19.00 10.83
C ASP A 44 19.12 17.57 10.33
N MET A 45 20.06 16.88 10.99
CA MET A 45 20.42 15.50 10.63
C MET A 45 19.27 14.52 10.89
N LEU A 46 18.56 14.68 12.01
CA LEU A 46 17.40 13.85 12.34
C LEU A 46 16.24 14.11 11.38
N ARG A 47 15.95 15.39 11.08
CA ARG A 47 14.92 15.76 10.10
C ARG A 47 15.21 15.16 8.72
N ALA A 48 16.45 15.28 8.24
CA ALA A 48 16.87 14.69 6.98
C ALA A 48 16.71 13.17 6.97
N SER A 49 17.07 12.50 8.07
CA SER A 49 16.96 11.05 8.22
C SER A 49 15.49 10.57 8.18
N VAL A 50 14.60 11.25 8.91
CA VAL A 50 13.15 10.96 8.91
C VAL A 50 12.55 11.17 7.52
N LEU A 51 12.85 12.29 6.86
CA LEU A 51 12.33 12.58 5.52
C LEU A 51 12.84 11.56 4.48
N ASN A 52 14.11 11.17 4.54
CA ASN A 52 14.67 10.17 3.64
C ASN A 52 14.02 8.80 3.84
N GLN A 53 13.87 8.37 5.10
CA GLN A 53 13.24 7.08 5.40
C GLN A 53 11.77 7.05 4.94
N TYR A 54 11.05 8.16 5.16
CA TYR A 54 9.68 8.28 4.70
C TYR A 54 9.55 8.23 3.17
N ARG A 55 10.37 9.01 2.45
CA ARG A 55 10.41 9.00 0.98
C ARG A 55 10.76 7.63 0.43
N PHE A 56 11.70 6.93 1.06
CA PHE A 56 12.07 5.57 0.68
C PHE A 56 10.86 4.62 0.80
N LEU A 57 10.16 4.63 1.95
CA LEU A 57 8.98 3.79 2.16
C LEU A 57 7.87 4.09 1.15
N LYS A 58 7.64 5.37 0.85
CA LYS A 58 6.69 5.82 -0.18
C LYS A 58 7.12 5.43 -1.59
N GLY A 59 8.42 5.41 -1.86
CA GLY A 59 9.00 4.86 -3.10
C GLY A 59 8.74 3.37 -3.26
N VAL A 60 8.82 2.59 -2.17
CA VAL A 60 8.46 1.16 -2.18
C VAL A 60 6.96 0.97 -2.42
N GLU A 61 6.10 1.77 -1.78
CA GLU A 61 4.65 1.78 -2.01
C GLU A 61 4.31 2.07 -3.47
N PHE A 62 4.94 3.11 -4.05
CA PHE A 62 4.81 3.47 -5.46
C PHE A 62 5.28 2.34 -6.38
N ALA A 63 6.45 1.74 -6.10
CA ALA A 63 6.98 0.65 -6.90
C ALA A 63 6.06 -0.58 -6.89
N PHE A 64 5.44 -0.90 -5.75
CA PHE A 64 4.45 -1.97 -5.66
C PHE A 64 3.16 -1.62 -6.44
N GLY A 65 2.72 -0.36 -6.41
CA GLY A 65 1.65 0.13 -7.27
C GLY A 65 1.96 -0.01 -8.76
N MET A 66 3.19 0.31 -9.17
CA MET A 66 3.66 0.12 -10.55
C MET A 66 3.72 -1.36 -10.94
N TYR A 67 4.16 -2.24 -10.03
CA TYR A 67 4.06 -3.70 -10.22
C TYR A 67 2.62 -4.13 -10.48
N CYS A 68 1.66 -3.65 -9.68
CA CYS A 68 0.25 -3.96 -9.88
C CYS A 68 -0.23 -3.47 -11.25
N LEU A 69 0.13 -2.26 -11.66
CA LEU A 69 -0.26 -1.69 -12.95
C LEU A 69 0.29 -2.46 -14.15
N VAL A 70 1.58 -2.80 -14.11
CA VAL A 70 2.30 -3.48 -15.21
C VAL A 70 1.87 -4.93 -15.31
N CYS A 71 1.84 -5.66 -14.19
CA CYS A 71 1.50 -7.09 -14.15
C CYS A 71 0.00 -7.33 -13.94
N ARG A 72 -0.86 -6.32 -14.16
CA ARG A 72 -2.31 -6.39 -13.85
C ARG A 72 -2.99 -7.63 -14.42
N ASP A 73 -2.72 -7.99 -15.67
CA ASP A 73 -3.38 -9.11 -16.33
C ASP A 73 -2.82 -10.45 -15.82
N ASP A 74 -1.52 -10.50 -15.55
CA ASP A 74 -0.83 -11.68 -15.04
C ASP A 74 -1.18 -11.99 -13.59
N ILE A 75 -1.44 -10.95 -12.77
CA ILE A 75 -1.90 -11.12 -11.37
C ILE A 75 -3.20 -11.93 -11.31
N PHE A 76 -4.07 -11.86 -12.31
CA PHE A 76 -5.31 -12.64 -12.36
C PHE A 76 -5.17 -13.99 -13.07
N ARG A 77 -4.05 -14.28 -13.73
CA ARG A 77 -3.89 -15.45 -14.62
C ARG A 77 -2.77 -16.40 -14.21
N VAL A 78 -1.67 -15.87 -13.68
CA VAL A 78 -0.43 -16.60 -13.43
C VAL A 78 -0.13 -16.67 -11.94
N LEU A 79 0.11 -17.88 -11.44
CA LEU A 79 0.22 -18.14 -9.99
C LEU A 79 1.34 -17.32 -9.33
N ARG A 80 2.50 -17.19 -9.97
CA ARG A 80 3.66 -16.47 -9.41
C ARG A 80 3.36 -14.99 -9.16
N PHE A 81 2.77 -14.30 -10.14
CA PHE A 81 2.44 -12.88 -10.02
C PHE A 81 1.30 -12.66 -9.02
N ASN A 82 0.31 -13.55 -9.02
CA ASN A 82 -0.77 -13.53 -8.04
C ASN A 82 -0.25 -13.65 -6.60
N ARG A 83 0.68 -14.58 -6.35
CA ARG A 83 1.28 -14.77 -5.02
C ARG A 83 2.04 -13.54 -4.55
N VAL A 84 2.86 -12.92 -5.41
CA VAL A 84 3.59 -11.70 -5.04
C VAL A 84 2.63 -10.57 -4.68
N PHE A 85 1.55 -10.40 -5.45
CA PHE A 85 0.51 -9.44 -5.15
C PHE A 85 -0.16 -9.72 -3.79
N LEU A 86 -0.63 -10.94 -3.56
CA LEU A 86 -1.32 -11.30 -2.31
C LEU A 86 -0.40 -11.22 -1.09
N ILE A 87 0.86 -11.63 -1.22
CA ILE A 87 1.86 -11.49 -0.15
C ILE A 87 2.04 -10.01 0.18
N GLY A 88 2.21 -9.14 -0.82
CA GLY A 88 2.35 -7.70 -0.59
C GLY A 88 1.14 -7.09 0.12
N VAL A 89 -0.06 -7.39 -0.37
CA VAL A 89 -1.32 -6.91 0.22
C VAL A 89 -1.50 -7.38 1.66
N PHE A 90 -1.31 -8.66 1.94
CA PHE A 90 -1.50 -9.19 3.30
C PHE A 90 -0.36 -8.82 4.25
N ALA A 91 0.87 -8.65 3.75
CA ALA A 91 1.96 -8.12 4.55
C ALA A 91 1.71 -6.65 4.93
N GLY A 92 1.26 -5.81 3.98
CA GLY A 92 0.89 -4.42 4.23
C GLY A 92 -0.25 -4.30 5.23
N ALA A 93 -1.35 -5.01 4.99
CA ALA A 93 -2.48 -5.04 5.92
C ALA A 93 -2.09 -5.60 7.30
N GLY A 94 -1.29 -6.68 7.33
CA GLY A 94 -0.79 -7.29 8.55
C GLY A 94 0.08 -6.35 9.37
N ALA A 95 1.00 -5.62 8.72
CA ALA A 95 1.82 -4.60 9.37
C ALA A 95 0.98 -3.49 9.98
N ARG A 96 -0.06 -3.02 9.27
CA ARG A 96 -0.98 -1.99 9.81
C ARG A 96 -1.80 -2.50 10.98
N VAL A 97 -2.31 -3.73 10.91
CA VAL A 97 -3.02 -4.37 12.03
C VAL A 97 -2.09 -4.49 13.23
N PHE A 98 -0.85 -4.94 13.03
CA PHE A 98 0.16 -5.02 14.08
C PHE A 98 0.44 -3.64 14.72
N SER A 99 0.64 -2.60 13.91
CA SER A 99 0.84 -1.24 14.41
C SER A 99 -0.37 -0.70 15.18
N ILE A 100 -1.61 -1.06 14.83
CA ILE A 100 -2.77 -0.68 15.64
C ILE A 100 -2.66 -1.23 17.07
N PHE A 101 -2.13 -2.45 17.22
CA PHE A 101 -1.97 -3.07 18.53
C PHE A 101 -0.75 -2.55 19.32
N VAL A 102 0.35 -2.20 18.63
CA VAL A 102 1.59 -1.77 19.28
C VAL A 102 1.68 -0.26 19.46
N ASP A 103 1.30 0.50 18.44
CA ASP A 103 1.50 1.95 18.33
C ASP A 103 0.21 2.75 18.56
N GLY A 104 -0.95 2.08 18.56
CA GLY A 104 -2.27 2.67 18.77
C GLY A 104 -3.06 2.94 17.47
N VAL A 105 -4.28 3.46 17.61
CA VAL A 105 -5.20 3.63 16.48
C VAL A 105 -4.80 4.84 15.63
N PRO A 106 -4.52 4.67 14.33
CA PRO A 106 -4.20 5.78 13.44
C PRO A 106 -5.45 6.60 13.09
N HIS A 107 -5.25 7.72 12.40
CA HIS A 107 -6.35 8.53 11.86
C HIS A 107 -7.31 7.66 11.02
N TRP A 108 -8.61 7.92 11.11
CA TRP A 108 -9.66 7.10 10.49
C TRP A 108 -9.50 6.86 8.97
N ALA A 109 -8.85 7.78 8.24
CA ALA A 109 -8.56 7.62 6.82
C ALA A 109 -7.67 6.39 6.56
N PHE A 110 -6.70 6.11 7.45
CA PHE A 110 -5.85 4.94 7.35
C PHE A 110 -6.61 3.63 7.60
N LEU A 111 -7.63 3.65 8.46
CA LEU A 111 -8.51 2.49 8.67
C LEU A 111 -9.33 2.18 7.42
N VAL A 112 -9.79 3.20 6.69
CA VAL A 112 -10.47 3.02 5.39
C VAL A 112 -9.50 2.41 4.37
N PHE A 113 -8.25 2.87 4.31
CA PHE A 113 -7.24 2.26 3.44
C PHE A 113 -6.98 0.79 3.77
N VAL A 114 -6.86 0.44 5.05
CA VAL A 114 -6.71 -0.98 5.48
C VAL A 114 -7.91 -1.80 5.02
N ALA A 115 -9.12 -1.28 5.18
CA ALA A 115 -10.34 -1.98 4.76
C ALA A 115 -10.36 -2.22 3.25
N ILE A 116 -9.98 -1.22 2.44
CA ILE A 116 -9.89 -1.35 0.98
C ILE A 116 -8.81 -2.37 0.59
N GLU A 117 -7.63 -2.32 1.22
CA GLU A 117 -6.52 -3.22 0.97
C GLU A 117 -6.89 -4.68 1.26
N LEU A 118 -7.48 -4.95 2.43
CA LEU A 118 -7.98 -6.27 2.81
C LEU A 118 -9.11 -6.73 1.87
N ALA A 119 -10.06 -5.86 1.54
CA ALA A 119 -11.14 -6.21 0.64
C ALA A 119 -10.62 -6.56 -0.76
N ALA A 120 -9.65 -5.80 -1.29
CA ALA A 120 -8.98 -6.09 -2.56
C ALA A 120 -8.27 -7.45 -2.51
N GLY A 121 -7.45 -7.70 -1.48
CA GLY A 121 -6.72 -8.96 -1.30
C GLY A 121 -7.64 -10.17 -1.23
N VAL A 122 -8.68 -10.11 -0.39
CA VAL A 122 -9.67 -11.19 -0.23
C VAL A 122 -10.45 -11.42 -1.52
N CYS A 123 -10.89 -10.36 -2.20
CA CYS A 123 -11.62 -10.49 -3.45
C CYS A 123 -10.78 -11.10 -4.57
N VAL A 124 -9.52 -10.68 -4.70
CA VAL A 124 -8.58 -11.25 -5.69
C VAL A 124 -8.32 -12.71 -5.36
N LEU A 125 -7.95 -13.05 -4.12
CA LEU A 125 -7.75 -14.43 -3.68
C LEU A 125 -8.95 -15.32 -3.99
N TRP A 126 -10.16 -14.85 -3.67
CA TRP A 126 -11.39 -15.62 -3.92
C TRP A 126 -11.63 -15.87 -5.41
N VAL A 127 -11.38 -14.87 -6.26
CA VAL A 127 -11.59 -14.98 -7.71
C VAL A 127 -10.52 -15.84 -8.37
N THR A 128 -9.28 -15.82 -7.87
CA THR A 128 -8.14 -16.49 -8.50
C THR A 128 -7.86 -17.89 -7.96
N ARG A 129 -8.39 -18.29 -6.79
CA ARG A 129 -8.06 -19.57 -6.11
C ARG A 129 -8.01 -20.83 -6.97
N ASN A 130 -8.88 -20.93 -7.99
CA ASN A 130 -8.99 -22.11 -8.87
C ASN A 130 -8.75 -21.80 -10.36
N LYS A 131 -8.24 -20.61 -10.70
CA LYS A 131 -8.15 -20.12 -12.09
C LYS A 131 -6.71 -19.83 -12.56
N LEU A 132 -5.74 -19.99 -11.67
CA LEU A 132 -4.35 -19.64 -11.95
C LEU A 132 -3.63 -20.80 -12.64
N VAL A 133 -2.89 -20.45 -13.69
CA VAL A 133 -2.00 -21.39 -14.38
C VAL A 133 -0.66 -21.43 -13.63
N ALA A 134 -0.12 -22.64 -13.47
CA ALA A 134 1.24 -22.82 -12.96
C ALA A 134 2.24 -22.40 -14.04
N SER A 135 3.13 -21.47 -13.70
CA SER A 135 4.24 -21.01 -14.53
C SER A 135 5.51 -21.76 -14.18
#